data_AF-A0A2V7Z3V7-F1
#
_entry.id   AF-A0A2V7Z3V7-F1
#
_cell.length_a   1.000
_cell.length_b   1.000
_cell.length_c   1.000
_cell.angle_alpha   90.00
_cell.angle_beta   90.00
_cell.angle_gamma   90.00
#
_symmetry.space_group_name_H-M   'P 1'
#
loop_
_entity.id
_entity.type
_entity.pdbx_description
1 polymer ?
#
loop_
_entity_poly.entity_id
_entity_poly.type
_entity_poly.pdbx_seq_one_letter_code
_entity_poly.pdbx_strand_id
1 'polypeptide(L)'
;MEITLEVPDQYLVDQDPAELARRIKLYAALLMFQSEELSAGAAAELAEVDRFTFAAECQKHGIPLVDYPAEDLRAELAALRNRA
;
A
#
# COMPACT_ATOMS: atom_id res chain seq x y z
N MET A 1 -20.13 6.61 5.42
CA MET A 1 -19.50 7.07 6.67
C MET A 1 -18.64 8.27 6.32
N GLU A 2 -18.65 9.33 7.12
CA GLU A 2 -17.86 10.55 6.89
C GLU A 2 -16.87 10.72 8.04
N ILE A 3 -15.60 11.01 7.71
CA ILE A 3 -14.53 11.29 8.66
C ILE A 3 -13.99 12.69 8.33
N THR A 4 -14.01 13.59 9.32
CA THR A 4 -13.52 14.97 9.17
C THR A 4 -12.14 15.10 9.81
N LEU A 5 -11.19 15.71 9.09
CA LEU A 5 -9.85 16.00 9.58
C LEU A 5 -9.63 17.51 9.62
N GLU A 6 -9.27 18.04 10.78
CA GLU A 6 -8.86 19.44 10.92
C GLU A 6 -7.37 19.55 10.60
N VAL A 7 -7.05 20.23 9.50
CA VAL A 7 -5.67 20.46 9.05
C VAL A 7 -5.36 21.96 9.15
N PRO A 8 -4.25 22.37 9.79
CA PRO A 8 -3.88 23.77 9.86
C PRO A 8 -3.63 24.38 8.47
N ASP A 9 -4.18 25.57 8.21
CA ASP A 9 -4.13 26.27 6.92
C ASP A 9 -2.71 26.48 6.37
N GLN A 10 -1.72 26.59 7.26
CA GLN A 10 -0.30 26.73 6.88
C GLN A 10 0.23 25.55 6.03
N TYR A 11 -0.44 24.40 6.06
CA TYR A 11 -0.07 23.22 5.28
C TYR A 11 -0.82 23.12 3.94
N LEU A 12 -1.77 24.02 3.68
CA LEU A 12 -2.57 24.09 2.45
C LEU A 12 -2.04 25.16 1.46
N VAL A 13 -0.90 25.80 1.76
CA VAL A 13 -0.32 26.84 0.89
C VAL A 13 -0.03 26.24 -0.49
N ASP A 14 -0.67 26.80 -1.52
CA ASP A 14 -0.57 26.39 -2.93
C ASP A 14 -0.99 24.94 -3.24
N GLN A 15 -1.75 24.27 -2.35
CA GLN A 15 -2.27 22.92 -2.60
C GLN A 15 -3.80 22.86 -2.62
N ASP A 16 -4.34 22.12 -3.59
CA ASP A 16 -5.76 21.76 -3.62
C ASP A 16 -6.10 20.85 -2.42
N PRO A 17 -7.05 21.21 -1.54
CA PRO A 17 -7.50 20.37 -0.43
C PRO A 17 -7.88 18.94 -0.86
N ALA A 18 -8.42 18.77 -2.07
CA ALA A 18 -8.76 17.45 -2.59
C ALA A 18 -7.51 16.59 -2.86
N GLU A 19 -6.41 17.19 -3.27
CA GLU A 19 -5.14 16.50 -3.46
C GLU A 19 -4.52 16.09 -2.13
N LEU A 20 -4.59 16.95 -1.12
CA LEU A 20 -4.17 16.60 0.24
C LEU A 20 -4.99 15.42 0.79
N ALA A 21 -6.32 15.45 0.60
CA ALA A 21 -7.19 14.36 1.05
C ALA A 21 -6.87 13.04 0.35
N ARG A 22 -6.59 13.05 -0.96
CA ARG A 22 -6.13 11.85 -1.72
C ARG A 22 -4.82 11.30 -1.15
N ARG A 23 -3.84 12.17 -0.91
CA ARG A 23 -2.55 11.78 -0.32
C ARG A 23 -2.69 11.19 1.08
N ILE A 24 -3.52 11.79 1.93
CA ILE A 24 -3.79 11.28 3.28
C ILE A 24 -4.41 9.88 3.21
N LYS A 25 -5.41 9.66 2.34
CA LYS A 25 -6.03 8.34 2.13
C LYS A 25 -5.00 7.30 1.68
N LEU A 26 -4.14 7.65 0.72
CA LEU A 26 -3.08 6.75 0.26
C LEU A 26 -2.11 6.39 1.39
N TYR A 27 -1.64 7.36 2.16
CA TYR A 27 -0.70 7.10 3.25
C TYR A 27 -1.33 6.27 4.38
N ALA A 28 -2.59 6.53 4.72
CA ALA A 28 -3.33 5.71 5.66
C ALA A 28 -3.45 4.26 5.15
N ALA A 29 -3.85 4.07 3.89
CA ALA A 29 -3.97 2.75 3.29
C ALA A 29 -2.64 1.98 3.26
N LEU A 30 -1.54 2.64 2.90
CA LEU A 30 -0.20 2.04 2.88
C LEU A 30 0.22 1.59 4.29
N LEU A 31 0.05 2.45 5.29
CA LEU A 31 0.44 2.13 6.67
C LEU A 31 -0.44 1.03 7.27
N MET A 32 -1.76 1.09 7.03
CA MET A 32 -2.69 0.06 7.52
C MET A 32 -2.47 -1.28 6.82
N PHE A 33 -2.09 -1.30 5.55
CA PHE A 33 -1.66 -2.52 4.86
C PHE A 33 -0.37 -3.07 5.47
N GLN A 34 0.64 -2.22 5.64
CA GLN A 34 1.92 -2.61 6.25
C GLN A 34 1.76 -3.14 7.69
N SER A 35 0.77 -2.63 8.42
CA SER A 35 0.45 -3.04 9.78
C SER A 35 -0.50 -4.24 9.86
N GLU A 36 -0.81 -4.86 8.71
CA GLU A 36 -1.72 -6.00 8.57
C GLU A 36 -3.18 -5.73 8.99
N GLU A 37 -3.56 -4.47 9.19
CA GLU A 37 -4.93 -4.05 9.51
C GLU A 37 -5.86 -4.13 8.30
N LEU A 38 -5.30 -3.94 7.10
CA LEU A 38 -6.02 -4.06 5.83
C LEU A 38 -5.35 -5.07 4.91
N SER A 39 -6.17 -5.80 4.15
CA SER A 39 -5.68 -6.53 2.98
C SER A 39 -5.29 -5.55 1.87
N ALA A 40 -4.44 -5.98 0.93
CA ALA A 40 -4.06 -5.16 -0.23
C ALA A 40 -5.27 -4.67 -1.05
N GLY A 41 -6.35 -5.47 -1.12
CA GLY A 41 -7.58 -5.07 -1.82
C GLY A 41 -8.33 -3.96 -1.07
N ALA A 42 -8.49 -4.11 0.25
CA ALA A 42 -9.16 -3.11 1.08
C ALA A 42 -8.35 -1.80 1.17
N ALA A 43 -7.03 -1.89 1.20
CA ALA A 43 -6.15 -0.73 1.17
C ALA A 43 -6.21 0.01 -0.18
N ALA A 44 -6.25 -0.72 -1.30
CA ALA A 44 -6.45 -0.11 -2.63
C ALA A 44 -7.81 0.63 -2.72
N GLU A 45 -8.86 0.04 -2.15
CA GLU A 45 -10.19 0.67 -2.07
C GLU A 45 -10.16 1.95 -1.22
N LEU A 46 -9.53 1.92 -0.03
CA LEU A 46 -9.37 3.10 0.84
C LEU A 46 -8.56 4.22 0.16
N ALA A 47 -7.52 3.85 -0.58
CA ALA A 47 -6.71 4.78 -1.37
C ALA A 47 -7.42 5.28 -2.64
N GLU A 48 -8.59 4.73 -2.98
CA GLU A 48 -9.36 5.05 -4.19
C GLU A 48 -8.56 4.83 -5.50
N VAL A 49 -7.75 3.77 -5.53
CA VAL A 49 -6.94 3.39 -6.70
C VAL A 49 -7.16 1.93 -7.07
N ASP A 50 -6.83 1.57 -8.31
CA ASP A 50 -6.83 0.16 -8.71
C ASP A 50 -5.67 -0.61 -8.06
N ARG A 51 -5.78 -1.95 -8.07
CA ARG A 51 -4.80 -2.86 -7.47
C ARG A 51 -3.36 -2.70 -8.00
N PHE A 52 -3.19 -2.32 -9.27
CA PHE A 52 -1.87 -2.19 -9.88
C PHE A 52 -1.24 -0.85 -9.48
N THR A 53 -2.05 0.20 -9.44
CA THR A 53 -1.63 1.50 -8.91
C THR A 53 -1.24 1.37 -7.44
N PHE A 54 -2.04 0.69 -6.61
CA PHE A 54 -1.68 0.46 -5.21
C PHE A 54 -0.37 -0.35 -5.07
N ALA A 55 -0.19 -1.40 -5.86
CA ALA A 55 1.05 -2.17 -5.87
C ALA A 55 2.28 -1.32 -6.22
N ALA A 56 2.14 -0.41 -7.18
CA ALA A 56 3.20 0.53 -7.56
C ALA A 56 3.50 1.52 -6.42
N GLU A 57 2.48 2.02 -5.70
CA GLU A 57 2.68 2.88 -4.54
C GLU A 57 3.38 2.14 -3.39
N CYS A 58 2.98 0.90 -3.07
CA CYS A 58 3.70 0.08 -2.10
C CYS A 58 5.19 -0.05 -2.47
N GLN A 59 5.51 -0.31 -3.75
CA GLN A 59 6.89 -0.37 -4.21
C GLN A 59 7.64 0.96 -4.03
N LYS A 60 7.03 2.09 -4.42
CA LYS A 60 7.62 3.44 -4.23
C LYS A 60 7.91 3.75 -2.77
N HIS A 61 7.09 3.23 -1.86
CA HIS A 61 7.19 3.43 -0.42
C HIS A 61 7.97 2.32 0.32
N GLY A 62 8.53 1.33 -0.40
CA GLY A 62 9.33 0.26 0.20
C GLY A 62 8.52 -0.76 1.01
N ILE A 63 7.22 -0.88 0.75
CA ILE A 63 6.32 -1.82 1.40
C ILE A 63 6.19 -3.08 0.52
N PRO A 64 6.64 -4.26 0.99
CA PRO A 64 6.52 -5.49 0.22
C PRO A 64 5.05 -5.91 0.11
N LEU A 65 4.56 -6.13 -1.12
CA LEU A 65 3.20 -6.68 -1.34
C LEU A 65 3.10 -8.17 -0.99
N VAL A 66 4.23 -8.86 -1.15
CA VAL A 66 4.38 -10.28 -0.90
C VAL A 66 5.66 -10.42 -0.11
N ASP A 67 5.54 -10.86 1.14
CA ASP A 67 6.69 -11.28 1.93
C ASP A 67 6.89 -12.77 1.69
N TYR A 68 7.66 -13.08 0.64
CA TYR A 68 8.05 -14.45 0.32
C TYR A 68 9.56 -14.59 0.45
N PRO A 69 10.07 -15.27 1.50
CA PRO A 69 11.49 -15.42 1.73
C PRO A 69 12.19 -16.07 0.53
N ALA A 70 13.32 -15.49 0.12
CA ALA A 70 14.08 -16.03 -1.01
C ALA A 70 14.54 -17.48 -0.78
N GLU A 71 14.73 -17.89 0.48
CA GLU A 71 15.11 -19.26 0.83
C GLU A 71 13.97 -20.25 0.60
N ASP A 72 12.73 -19.85 0.88
CA ASP A 72 11.55 -20.69 0.61
C ASP A 72 11.40 -20.90 -0.91
N LEU A 73 11.61 -19.83 -1.70
CA LEU A 73 11.63 -19.92 -3.16
C LEU A 73 12.70 -20.88 -3.66
N ARG A 74 13.91 -20.77 -3.11
CA ARG A 74 15.04 -21.63 -3.49
C ARG A 74 14.77 -23.09 -3.16
N ALA A 75 14.19 -23.36 -1.99
CA ALA A 75 13.85 -24.70 -1.54
C ALA A 75 12.78 -25.34 -2.45
N GLU A 76 11.72 -24.60 -2.80
CA GLU A 76 10.68 -25.07 -3.71
C GLU A 76 11.24 -25.37 -5.12
N LEU A 77 12.07 -24.46 -5.65
CA LEU A 77 12.72 -24.66 -6.96
C LEU A 77 13.65 -25.88 -6.96
N ALA A 78 14.41 -26.12 -5.88
CA ALA A 78 15.28 -27.28 -5.73
C ALA A 78 14.46 -28.58 -5.68
N ALA A 79 13.36 -28.60 -4.92
CA ALA A 79 12.47 -29.75 -4.84
C ALA A 79 11.85 -30.10 -6.20
N LEU A 80 11.48 -29.11 -7.01
CA LEU A 80 10.95 -29.35 -8.36
C LEU A 80 12.00 -29.93 -9.31
N ARG A 81 13.25 -29.46 -9.24
CA ARG A 81 14.35 -29.97 -10.08
C ARG A 81 14.74 -31.42 -9.78
N ASN A 82 14.60 -31.86 -8.52
CA ASN A 82 14.92 -33.24 -8.12
C ASN A 82 13.81 -34.26 -8.46
N ARG A 83 12.67 -33.80 -8.99
CA ARG A 83 11.52 -34.63 -9.40
C ARG A 83 11.41 -34.83 -10.91
N ALA A 84 12.30 -34.23 -11.69
CA ALA A 84 12.43 -34.38 -13.14
C ALA A 84 13.64 -35.26 -13.47
#